data_AF-A0A316JZ64-F1
#
_entry.id   AF-A0A316JZ64-F1
#
_cell.length_a   1.000
_cell.length_b   1.000
_cell.length_c   1.000
_cell.angle_alpha   90.00
_cell.angle_beta   90.00
_cell.angle_gamma   90.00
#
_symmetry.space_group_name_H-M   'P 1'
#
loop_
_entity.id
_entity.type
_entity.pdbx_description
1 polymer ?
#
loop_
_entity_poly.entity_id
_entity_poly.type
_entity_poly.pdbx_seq_one_letter_code
_entity_poly.pdbx_strand_id
1 'polypeptide(L)'
;MGQMSVALVLLMVVTGYLVVRGAFANPTSSIGGMTPAGSTIFPSMDLLGFLVFYVLALLNRKNGAAHKRLMVLAGLMMLPPATARRGLAIGFEPLPGVAALAIAGTFLIYDWRARGKPHWASMLGLVVAAGGAPLSFIVGRSEGWARFAEAIYG
;
A
#
# COMPACT_ATOMS: atom_id res chain seq x y z
N MET A 1 -17.37 6.27 -19.38
CA MET A 1 -16.89 7.27 -18.40
C MET A 1 -15.93 6.71 -17.33
N GLY A 2 -15.32 5.53 -17.47
CA GLY A 2 -14.29 5.02 -16.53
C GLY A 2 -12.93 4.70 -17.17
N GLN A 3 -12.78 4.87 -18.48
CA GLN A 3 -11.56 4.46 -19.20
C GLN A 3 -10.35 5.35 -18.87
N MET A 4 -10.57 6.64 -18.60
CA MET A 4 -9.50 7.54 -18.15
C MET A 4 -8.91 7.13 -16.80
N SER A 5 -9.71 6.60 -15.86
CA SER A 5 -9.16 6.14 -14.58
C SER A 5 -8.33 4.87 -14.75
N VAL A 6 -8.69 4.00 -15.68
CA VAL A 6 -7.87 2.82 -16.02
C VAL A 6 -6.55 3.25 -16.64
N ALA A 7 -6.56 4.20 -17.58
CA ALA A 7 -5.34 4.76 -18.16
C ALA A 7 -4.42 5.40 -17.09
N LEU A 8 -5.00 6.15 -16.16
CA LEU A 8 -4.26 6.73 -15.03
C LEU A 8 -3.66 5.64 -14.13
N VAL A 9 -4.41 4.59 -13.79
CA VAL A 9 -3.91 3.49 -12.98
C VAL A 9 -2.77 2.75 -13.68
N LEU A 10 -2.88 2.49 -14.98
CA LEU A 10 -1.80 1.91 -15.76
C LEU A 10 -0.54 2.79 -15.70
N LEU A 11 -0.69 4.10 -15.85
CA LEU A 11 0.41 5.04 -15.73
C LEU A 11 1.04 5.02 -14.31
N MET A 12 0.22 4.96 -13.26
CA MET A 12 0.68 4.85 -11.87
C MET A 12 1.45 3.54 -11.63
N VAL A 13 0.99 2.43 -12.21
CA VAL A 13 1.68 1.13 -12.11
C VAL A 13 3.03 1.15 -12.83
N VAL A 14 3.07 1.69 -14.05
CA VAL A 14 4.33 1.80 -14.82
C VAL A 14 5.32 2.71 -14.11
N THR A 15 4.88 3.90 -13.68
CA THR A 15 5.75 4.85 -12.97
C THR A 15 6.19 4.30 -11.62
N GLY A 16 5.30 3.63 -10.88
CA GLY A 16 5.63 2.93 -9.63
C GLY A 16 6.71 1.86 -9.84
N TYR A 17 6.56 1.01 -10.86
CA TYR A 17 7.55 0.00 -11.21
C TYR A 17 8.93 0.62 -11.50
N LEU A 18 8.98 1.69 -12.30
CA LEU A 18 10.24 2.39 -12.62
C LEU A 18 10.91 2.98 -11.37
N VAL A 19 10.12 3.52 -10.43
CA VAL A 19 10.65 4.02 -9.14
C VAL A 19 11.23 2.89 -8.30
N VAL A 20 10.55 1.74 -8.20
CA VAL A 20 11.07 0.59 -7.45
C VAL A 20 12.35 0.05 -8.08
N ARG A 21 12.38 -0.05 -9.41
CA ARG A 21 13.59 -0.45 -10.16
C ARG A 21 14.76 0.51 -9.91
N GLY A 22 14.50 1.82 -9.93
CA GLY A 22 15.52 2.83 -9.61
C GLY A 22 16.03 2.73 -8.17
N ALA A 23 15.14 2.41 -7.21
CA ALA A 23 15.54 2.18 -5.82
C ALA A 23 16.37 0.90 -5.65
N PHE A 24 16.01 -0.18 -6.36
CA PHE A 24 16.76 -1.43 -6.36
C PHE A 24 18.20 -1.24 -6.87
N ALA A 25 18.37 -0.49 -7.95
CA ALA A 25 19.68 -0.20 -8.54
C ALA A 25 20.55 0.75 -7.68
N ASN A 26 19.98 1.41 -6.66
CA ASN A 26 20.70 2.30 -5.78
C ASN A 26 21.25 1.55 -4.54
N PRO A 27 22.57 1.37 -4.39
CA PRO A 27 23.16 0.65 -3.25
C PRO A 27 22.89 1.29 -1.89
N THR A 28 22.57 2.58 -1.86
CA THR A 28 22.25 3.33 -0.63
C THR A 28 20.78 3.22 -0.22
N SER A 29 19.93 2.62 -1.06
CA SER A 29 18.51 2.46 -0.74
C SER A 29 18.32 1.43 0.38
N SER A 30 17.73 1.87 1.49
CA SER A 30 17.43 1.00 2.62
C SER A 30 16.15 1.48 3.33
N ILE A 31 15.25 0.55 3.60
CA ILE A 31 14.06 0.76 4.43
C ILE A 31 14.15 -0.20 5.63
N GLY A 32 14.11 0.35 6.85
CA GLY A 32 14.20 -0.44 8.08
C GLY A 32 15.48 -1.26 8.20
N GLY A 33 16.60 -0.76 7.67
CA GLY A 33 17.92 -1.40 7.68
C GLY A 33 18.08 -2.59 6.73
N MET A 34 17.13 -2.81 5.81
CA MET A 34 17.22 -3.90 4.83
C MET A 34 18.14 -3.54 3.66
N THR A 35 18.57 -4.56 2.91
CA THR A 35 19.26 -4.39 1.62
C THR A 35 18.34 -3.68 0.61
N PRO A 36 18.88 -3.12 -0.49
CA PRO A 36 18.05 -2.56 -1.56
C PRO A 36 16.99 -3.56 -2.07
N ALA A 37 17.39 -4.81 -2.30
CA ALA A 37 16.50 -5.90 -2.70
C ALA A 37 15.37 -6.13 -1.69
N GLY A 38 15.69 -6.26 -0.40
CA GLY A 38 14.70 -6.44 0.66
C GLY A 38 13.74 -5.26 0.78
N SER A 39 14.27 -4.04 0.64
CA SER A 39 13.51 -2.79 0.75
C SER A 39 12.45 -2.62 -0.34
N THR A 40 12.63 -3.24 -1.51
CA THR A 40 11.63 -3.20 -2.59
C THR A 40 10.27 -3.79 -2.20
N ILE A 41 10.19 -4.59 -1.13
CA ILE A 41 8.93 -5.19 -0.70
C ILE A 41 7.87 -4.16 -0.35
N PHE A 42 8.24 -3.08 0.34
CA PHE A 42 7.30 -2.05 0.77
C PHE A 42 6.60 -1.39 -0.43
N PRO A 43 7.32 -0.75 -1.38
CA PRO A 43 6.66 -0.13 -2.52
C PRO A 43 6.04 -1.16 -3.48
N SER A 44 6.53 -2.41 -3.52
CA SER A 44 5.89 -3.48 -4.30
C SER A 44 4.52 -3.86 -3.73
N MET A 45 4.42 -4.02 -2.41
CA MET A 45 3.16 -4.33 -1.72
C MET A 45 2.19 -3.15 -1.75
N ASP A 46 2.69 -1.91 -1.69
CA ASP A 46 1.89 -0.70 -1.89
C ASP A 46 1.26 -0.67 -3.29
N LEU A 47 2.04 -0.96 -4.33
CA LEU A 47 1.57 -0.98 -5.71
C LEU A 47 0.57 -2.11 -5.96
N LEU A 48 0.87 -3.32 -5.46
CA LEU A 48 -0.01 -4.48 -5.54
C LEU A 48 -1.32 -4.22 -4.78
N GLY A 49 -1.23 -3.71 -3.55
CA GLY A 49 -2.39 -3.36 -2.73
C GLY A 49 -3.28 -2.33 -3.41
N PHE A 50 -2.68 -1.25 -3.93
CA PHE A 50 -3.40 -0.25 -4.72
C PHE A 50 -4.16 -0.87 -5.89
N LEU A 51 -3.49 -1.71 -6.68
CA LEU A 51 -4.11 -2.36 -7.84
C LEU A 51 -5.27 -3.28 -7.42
N VAL A 52 -5.06 -4.09 -6.38
CA VAL A 52 -6.09 -4.99 -5.84
C VAL A 52 -7.31 -4.21 -5.35
N PHE A 53 -7.11 -3.17 -4.52
CA PHE A 53 -8.23 -2.36 -4.03
C PHE A 53 -8.94 -1.60 -5.16
N TYR A 54 -8.20 -1.07 -6.13
CA TYR A 54 -8.76 -0.41 -7.30
C TYR A 54 -9.63 -1.37 -8.14
N VAL A 55 -9.12 -2.58 -8.43
CA VAL A 55 -9.87 -3.61 -9.17
C VAL A 55 -11.12 -4.02 -8.39
N LEU A 56 -10.99 -4.30 -7.09
CA LEU A 56 -12.14 -4.61 -6.23
C LEU A 56 -13.17 -3.47 -6.24
N ALA A 57 -12.72 -2.22 -6.24
CA ALA A 57 -13.60 -1.06 -6.33
C ALA A 57 -14.33 -1.00 -7.68
N LEU A 58 -13.66 -1.31 -8.79
CA LEU A 58 -14.29 -1.38 -10.12
C LEU A 58 -15.32 -2.51 -10.20
N LEU A 59 -15.00 -3.70 -9.68
CA LEU A 59 -15.94 -4.82 -9.61
C LEU A 59 -17.19 -4.47 -8.80
N ASN A 60 -17.01 -3.67 -7.75
CA ASN A 60 -18.09 -3.19 -6.88
C ASN A 60 -18.71 -1.85 -7.34
N ARG A 61 -18.49 -1.38 -8.58
CA ARG A 61 -19.00 -0.08 -9.06
C ARG A 61 -20.52 0.12 -8.92
N LYS A 62 -21.30 -0.97 -8.96
CA LYS A 62 -22.75 -0.94 -8.77
C LYS A 62 -23.16 -0.79 -7.30
N ASN A 63 -22.28 -1.16 -6.37
CA ASN A 63 -22.45 -0.96 -4.93
C ASN A 63 -21.66 0.29 -4.50
N GLY A 64 -22.31 1.44 -4.53
CA GLY A 64 -21.68 2.73 -4.23
C GLY A 64 -21.05 2.80 -2.83
N ALA A 65 -21.55 2.04 -1.86
CA ALA A 65 -20.96 1.98 -0.52
C ALA A 65 -19.61 1.24 -0.53
N ALA A 66 -19.55 0.07 -1.16
CA ALA A 66 -18.30 -0.70 -1.28
C ALA A 66 -17.29 0.04 -2.17
N HIS A 67 -17.74 0.55 -3.33
CA HIS A 67 -16.89 1.26 -4.29
C HIS A 67 -16.11 2.42 -3.65
N LYS A 68 -16.80 3.33 -2.93
CA LYS A 68 -16.14 4.49 -2.31
C LYS A 68 -15.09 4.08 -1.28
N ARG A 69 -15.40 3.08 -0.45
CA ARG A 69 -14.47 2.58 0.59
C ARG A 69 -13.23 1.97 -0.06
N LEU A 70 -13.41 1.11 -1.04
CA LEU A 70 -12.31 0.45 -1.74
C LEU A 70 -11.46 1.47 -2.52
N MET A 71 -12.04 2.53 -3.09
CA MET A 71 -11.27 3.62 -3.71
C MET A 71 -10.43 4.40 -2.70
N VAL A 72 -10.96 4.67 -1.49
CA VAL A 72 -10.16 5.31 -0.44
C VAL A 72 -9.06 4.38 0.06
N LEU A 73 -9.32 3.08 0.19
CA LEU A 73 -8.30 2.09 0.55
C LEU A 73 -7.21 1.95 -0.53
N ALA A 74 -7.56 2.05 -1.81
CA ALA A 74 -6.57 2.12 -2.87
C ALA A 74 -5.66 3.35 -2.67
N GLY A 75 -6.25 4.53 -2.42
CA GLY A 75 -5.48 5.73 -2.08
C GLY A 75 -4.61 5.58 -0.82
N LEU A 76 -5.11 4.85 0.19
CA LEU A 76 -4.36 4.57 1.41
C LEU A 76 -3.08 3.79 1.14
N MET A 77 -3.07 2.87 0.17
CA MET A 77 -1.87 2.12 -0.21
C MET A 77 -0.78 2.99 -0.84
N MET A 78 -1.11 4.20 -1.32
CA MET A 78 -0.13 5.15 -1.87
C MET A 78 0.43 6.11 -0.80
N LEU A 79 -0.09 6.05 0.42
CA LEU A 79 0.32 6.90 1.53
C LEU A 79 1.71 6.57 2.12
N PRO A 80 2.12 5.28 2.26
CA PRO A 80 3.34 4.92 3.00
C PRO A 80 4.62 5.62 2.52
N PRO A 81 4.91 5.77 1.22
CA PRO A 81 6.11 6.48 0.79
C PRO A 81 6.11 7.97 1.20
N ALA A 82 4.94 8.60 1.20
CA ALA A 82 4.81 10.01 1.60
C ALA A 82 4.99 10.18 3.11
N THR A 83 4.38 9.30 3.91
CA THR A 83 4.53 9.32 5.36
C THR A 83 5.90 8.84 5.81
N ALA A 84 6.57 7.96 5.07
CA ALA A 84 7.94 7.52 5.38
C ALA A 84 8.91 8.70 5.26
N ARG A 85 8.83 9.46 4.16
CA ARG A 85 9.63 10.68 3.99
C ARG A 85 9.39 11.69 5.11
N ARG A 86 8.15 11.86 5.55
CA ARG A 86 7.82 12.74 6.67
C ARG A 86 8.30 12.20 8.01
N GLY A 87 8.18 10.89 8.23
CA GLY A 87 8.66 10.21 9.43
C GLY A 87 10.16 10.37 9.62
N LEU A 88 10.93 10.17 8.55
CA LEU A 88 12.38 10.41 8.54
C LEU A 88 12.72 11.87 8.89
N ALA A 89 11.98 12.84 8.35
CA ALA A 89 12.22 14.26 8.63
C ALA A 89 11.97 14.67 10.09
N ILE A 90 11.11 13.96 10.81
CA ILE A 90 10.77 14.24 12.22
C ILE A 90 11.34 13.23 13.21
N GLY A 91 12.17 12.28 12.74
CA GLY A 91 12.75 11.22 13.59
C GLY A 91 11.76 10.16 14.08
N PHE A 92 10.61 10.00 13.41
CA PHE A 92 9.58 9.00 13.75
C PHE A 92 9.36 8.01 12.59
N GLU A 93 10.24 7.03 12.49
CA GLU A 93 10.22 6.00 11.44
C GLU A 93 8.91 5.18 11.35
N PRO A 94 8.20 4.86 12.47
CA PRO A 94 6.95 4.10 12.41
C PRO A 94 5.74 4.86 11.83
N LEU A 95 5.90 6.13 11.41
CA LEU A 95 4.82 6.98 10.92
C LEU A 95 3.93 6.34 9.85
N PRO A 96 4.45 5.62 8.84
CA PRO A 96 3.60 4.99 7.82
C PRO A 96 2.59 3.99 8.38
N GLY A 97 3.04 3.10 9.26
CA GLY A 97 2.17 2.11 9.89
C GLY A 97 1.13 2.75 10.80
N VAL A 98 1.54 3.74 11.60
CA VAL A 98 0.63 4.49 12.48
C VAL A 98 -0.42 5.24 11.66
N ALA A 99 -0.02 5.93 10.58
CA ALA A 99 -0.94 6.65 9.71
C ALA A 99 -1.94 5.71 9.02
N ALA A 100 -1.46 4.57 8.51
CA ALA A 100 -2.31 3.55 7.89
C ALA A 100 -3.36 3.01 8.87
N LEU A 101 -2.94 2.66 10.09
CA LEU A 101 -3.83 2.19 11.15
C LEU A 101 -4.82 3.26 11.61
N ALA A 102 -4.39 4.51 11.77
CA ALA A 102 -5.25 5.61 12.18
C ALA A 102 -6.37 5.87 11.14
N ILE A 103 -6.02 5.89 9.85
CA ILE A 103 -7.01 6.09 8.78
C ILE A 103 -7.94 4.89 8.66
N ALA A 104 -7.42 3.67 8.64
CA ALA A 104 -8.24 2.46 8.58
C ALA A 104 -9.18 2.33 9.81
N GLY A 105 -8.67 2.66 11.00
CA GLY A 105 -9.45 2.72 12.24
C GLY A 105 -10.55 3.77 12.18
N THR A 106 -10.30 4.94 11.59
CA THR A 106 -11.31 5.99 11.40
C THR A 106 -12.47 5.50 10.54
N PHE A 107 -12.20 4.70 9.49
CA PHE A 107 -13.25 4.06 8.67
C PHE A 107 -14.11 3.11 9.48
N LEU A 108 -13.48 2.28 10.33
CA LEU A 108 -14.17 1.34 11.19
C LEU A 108 -15.05 2.05 12.22
N ILE A 109 -14.51 3.08 12.88
CA ILE A 109 -15.23 3.90 13.87
C ILE A 109 -16.42 4.60 13.21
N TYR A 110 -16.22 5.18 12.01
CA TYR A 110 -17.29 5.81 11.26
C TYR A 110 -18.40 4.81 10.89
N ASP A 111 -18.04 3.63 10.39
CA ASP A 111 -19.03 2.61 10.02
C ASP A 111 -19.81 2.09 11.22
N TRP A 112 -19.15 1.89 12.36
CA TRP A 112 -19.82 1.53 13.60
C TRP A 112 -20.78 2.64 14.06
N ARG A 113 -20.33 3.90 14.12
CA ARG A 113 -21.16 5.02 14.58
C ARG A 113 -22.34 5.31 13.65
N ALA A 114 -22.15 5.22 12.34
CA ALA A 114 -23.16 5.58 11.36
C ALA A 114 -24.14 4.43 11.04
N ARG A 115 -23.72 3.17 11.16
CA ARG A 115 -24.50 2.00 10.69
C ARG A 115 -24.61 0.85 11.69
N GLY A 116 -23.98 0.96 12.86
CA GLY A 116 -23.99 -0.07 13.91
C GLY A 116 -23.18 -1.33 13.60
N LYS A 117 -22.59 -1.45 12.40
CA LYS A 117 -21.77 -2.60 11.99
C LYS A 117 -20.65 -2.18 11.03
N PRO A 118 -19.43 -2.73 11.19
CA PRO A 118 -18.34 -2.45 10.27
C PRO A 118 -18.63 -3.01 8.88
N HIS A 119 -18.34 -2.24 7.84
CA HIS A 119 -18.46 -2.73 6.46
C HIS A 119 -17.30 -3.68 6.15
N TRP A 120 -17.53 -4.73 5.36
CA TRP A 120 -16.50 -5.72 5.01
C TRP A 120 -15.24 -5.08 4.41
N ALA A 121 -15.42 -4.06 3.54
CA ALA A 121 -14.30 -3.32 2.95
C ALA A 121 -13.46 -2.59 4.01
N SER A 122 -14.09 -2.03 5.05
CA SER A 122 -13.40 -1.36 6.14
C SER A 122 -12.62 -2.36 7.00
N MET A 123 -13.18 -3.56 7.22
CA MET A 123 -12.43 -4.65 7.87
C MET A 123 -11.23 -5.10 7.03
N LEU A 124 -11.40 -5.25 5.72
CA LEU A 124 -10.30 -5.59 4.82
C LEU A 124 -9.17 -4.55 4.90
N GLY A 125 -9.52 -3.25 4.88
CA GLY A 125 -8.55 -2.17 5.06
C GLY A 125 -7.80 -2.26 6.40
N LEU A 126 -8.49 -2.58 7.50
CA LEU A 126 -7.87 -2.76 8.80
C LEU A 126 -6.91 -3.96 8.82
N VAL A 127 -7.32 -5.10 8.26
CA VAL A 127 -6.48 -6.31 8.17
C VAL A 127 -5.21 -6.02 7.38
N VAL A 128 -5.33 -5.34 6.24
CA VAL A 128 -4.17 -4.96 5.43
C VAL A 128 -3.28 -3.94 6.15
N ALA A 129 -3.86 -2.93 6.80
CA ALA A 129 -3.08 -1.93 7.55
C ALA A 129 -2.34 -2.54 8.75
N ALA A 130 -2.97 -3.47 9.47
CA ALA A 130 -2.37 -4.13 10.63
C ALA A 130 -1.35 -5.20 10.24
N GLY A 131 -1.63 -5.99 9.20
CA GLY A 131 -0.76 -7.08 8.77
C GLY A 131 0.33 -6.66 7.80
N GLY A 132 0.11 -5.62 6.99
CA GLY A 132 0.96 -5.28 5.85
C GLY A 132 2.41 -4.98 6.23
N ALA A 133 2.64 -4.09 7.21
CA ALA A 133 3.99 -3.76 7.64
C ALA A 133 4.72 -4.95 8.28
N PRO A 134 4.17 -5.65 9.30
CA PRO A 134 4.83 -6.83 9.89
C PRO A 134 5.16 -7.92 8.85
N LEU A 135 4.22 -8.24 7.96
CA LEU A 135 4.43 -9.24 6.91
C LEU A 135 5.53 -8.80 5.95
N SER A 136 5.56 -7.52 5.56
CA SER A 136 6.62 -6.96 4.71
C SER A 136 7.99 -7.04 5.39
N PHE A 137 8.06 -6.80 6.71
CA PHE A 137 9.30 -6.92 7.48
C PHE A 137 9.82 -8.35 7.59
N ILE A 138 8.92 -9.34 7.64
CA ILE A 138 9.28 -10.76 7.69
C ILE A 138 9.75 -11.22 6.30
N VAL A 139 8.95 -10.94 5.27
CA VAL A 139 9.20 -11.42 3.91
C VAL A 139 10.38 -10.69 3.27
N GLY A 140 10.53 -9.38 3.49
CA GLY A 140 11.61 -8.58 2.90
C GLY A 140 13.01 -8.97 3.38
N ARG A 141 13.11 -9.62 4.55
CA ARG A 141 14.37 -10.18 5.08
C ARG A 141 14.68 -11.60 4.58
N SER A 142 13.77 -12.22 3.84
CA SER A 142 13.95 -13.57 3.33
C SER A 142 14.76 -13.60 2.04
N GLU A 143 15.54 -14.66 1.83
CA GLU A 143 16.22 -14.90 0.54
C GLU A 143 15.23 -15.06 -0.62
N GLY A 144 14.04 -15.61 -0.35
CA GLY A 144 13.01 -15.81 -1.36
C GLY A 144 12.56 -14.50 -1.99
N TRP A 145 12.36 -13.47 -1.16
CA TRP A 145 12.06 -12.13 -1.67
C TRP A 145 13.25 -11.53 -2.42
N ALA A 146 14.48 -11.67 -1.92
CA ALA A 146 15.65 -11.14 -2.60
C ALA A 146 15.80 -11.70 -4.03
N ARG A 147 15.62 -13.02 -4.21
CA ARG A 147 15.65 -13.66 -5.55
C ARG A 147 14.51 -13.19 -6.44
N PHE A 148 13.32 -13.00 -5.88
CA PHE A 148 12.19 -12.45 -6.62
C PHE A 148 12.45 -11.00 -7.08
N ALA A 149 12.98 -10.16 -6.19
CA ALA A 149 13.32 -8.78 -6.48
C ALA A 149 14.37 -8.69 -7.59
N GLU A 150 15.42 -9.52 -7.54
CA GLU A 150 16.43 -9.62 -8.61
C GLU A 150 15.79 -9.97 -9.97
N ALA A 151 14.92 -10.98 -10.00
CA ALA A 151 14.29 -11.42 -11.25
C ALA A 151 13.37 -10.38 -11.89
N ILE A 152 12.77 -9.49 -11.09
CA ILE A 152 11.77 -8.51 -11.55
C ILE A 152 12.37 -7.12 -11.76
N TYR A 153 13.36 -6.73 -10.95
CA TYR A 153 13.92 -5.38 -10.92
C TYR A 153 15.38 -5.30 -11.37
N GLY A 154 16.07 -6.43 -11.57
CA GLY A 154 17.43 -6.50 -12.12
C GLY A 154 17.58 -6.06 -13.57
#